data_AF-H3GE87-F1
#
_entry.id   AF-H3GE87-F1
#
_cell.length_a   1.000
_cell.length_b   1.000
_cell.length_c   1.000
_cell.angle_alpha   90.00
_cell.angle_beta   90.00
_cell.angle_gamma   90.00
#
_symmetry.space_group_name_H-M   'P 1'
#
loop_
_entity.id
_entity.type
_entity.pdbx_description
1 polymer ?
#
loop_
_entity_poly.entity_id
_entity_poly.type
_entity_poly.pdbx_seq_one_letter_code
_entity_poly.pdbx_strand_id
1 'polypeptide(L)'
;MAEQFLWQVGRDATRGRLLRATRAVKTGESVLRERAYGNVVLSANRAVLCAVCLCAADADVCCDDCSKVFFCSEECQEALQDVHEKECEALEEVDLAASKTGTDVDLLRLLIRILASRSLDEADGKLHADDQGVVRGSYANVKDLVHVLDKEGGLWADHVRAGARRILDDLPSECHLPVEEILAIAAQINENAYSLDALDEKHLVAAVGLFPICGLINHSCQPNCTWSNAGDGIMEVRALRDINEGEEITLSYIGIDRERSERRKELRETKHFDCQCERCTAPLNESVDRYLEGFCCPPCSAMAGEEKTCLLVRVEDKLVCPDCQLDTPVAAVATAVLAAKTKLAKAKQTLNHFRYADVVSLLASFSKGIEVRGQVVPFHRSHGVAIAVARVLSDAQIKLGNVIEAYHLRKQLLRALELVSWRNHLPLALAHFDYAEALRRMLLHPTTPIPENLDREELYQEMRASYQAFSDICAVCLGKPHPLRHRALAALKF
;
A
#
# COMPACT_ATOMS: atom_id res chain seq x y z
N MET A 1 36.64 -3.90 -7.82
CA MET A 1 35.67 -4.66 -8.64
C MET A 1 34.38 -3.87 -8.58
N ALA A 2 33.72 -3.59 -9.71
CA ALA A 2 32.45 -2.87 -9.67
C ALA A 2 31.45 -3.67 -8.81
N GLU A 3 30.80 -3.01 -7.87
CA GLU A 3 29.82 -3.62 -6.98
C GLU A 3 28.67 -4.18 -7.84
N GLN A 4 28.51 -5.50 -7.85
CA GLN A 4 27.52 -6.16 -8.70
C GLN A 4 26.21 -6.30 -7.92
N PHE A 5 25.31 -5.33 -8.10
CA PHE A 5 23.96 -5.41 -7.55
C PHE A 5 23.18 -6.59 -8.14
N LEU A 6 22.17 -7.07 -7.40
CA LEU A 6 21.24 -8.12 -7.86
C LEU A 6 20.30 -7.65 -8.98
N TRP A 7 20.37 -6.37 -9.28
CA TRP A 7 19.58 -5.70 -10.27
C TRP A 7 20.47 -4.80 -11.11
N GLN A 8 20.01 -4.49 -12.32
CA GLN A 8 20.63 -3.50 -13.19
C GLN A 8 19.55 -2.65 -13.85
N VAL A 9 19.88 -1.39 -14.11
CA VAL A 9 18.97 -0.48 -14.82
C VAL A 9 18.93 -0.87 -16.29
N GLY A 10 17.74 -1.17 -16.78
CA GLY A 10 17.43 -1.39 -18.19
C GLY A 10 16.51 -0.31 -18.74
N ARG A 11 16.22 -0.41 -20.04
CA ARG A 11 15.22 0.44 -20.72
C ARG A 11 14.29 -0.41 -21.56
N ASP A 12 13.03 -0.03 -21.54
CA ASP A 12 11.94 -0.55 -22.35
C ASP A 12 11.42 0.59 -23.24
N ALA A 13 11.12 0.26 -24.49
CA ALA A 13 10.77 1.26 -25.49
C ALA A 13 9.47 2.02 -25.18
N THR A 14 8.53 1.39 -24.47
CA THR A 14 7.21 1.98 -24.17
C THR A 14 7.06 2.35 -22.70
N ARG A 15 7.80 1.69 -21.80
CA ARG A 15 7.68 1.86 -20.34
C ARG A 15 8.82 2.65 -19.71
N GLY A 16 9.82 3.06 -20.50
CA GLY A 16 10.94 3.86 -19.99
C GLY A 16 11.98 3.00 -19.27
N ARG A 17 12.50 3.45 -18.14
CA ARG A 17 13.50 2.67 -17.38
C ARG A 17 12.83 1.59 -16.55
N LEU A 18 13.61 0.59 -16.18
CA LEU A 18 13.19 -0.53 -15.34
C LEU A 18 14.37 -1.16 -14.64
N LEU A 19 14.12 -1.99 -13.64
CA LEU A 19 15.14 -2.87 -13.05
C LEU A 19 15.00 -4.30 -13.57
N ARG A 20 16.11 -4.94 -13.91
CA ARG A 20 16.17 -6.39 -14.24
C ARG A 20 17.06 -7.12 -13.27
N ALA A 21 16.68 -8.34 -12.91
CA ALA A 21 17.53 -9.21 -12.10
C ALA A 21 18.82 -9.57 -12.86
N THR A 22 19.97 -9.51 -12.19
CA THR A 22 21.29 -9.90 -12.78
C THR A 22 21.62 -11.37 -12.58
N ARG A 23 20.78 -12.09 -11.82
CA ARG A 23 20.81 -13.54 -11.62
C ARG A 23 19.43 -14.05 -11.23
N ALA A 24 19.27 -15.36 -11.09
CA ALA A 24 18.08 -15.93 -10.45
C ALA A 24 17.97 -15.48 -8.98
N VAL A 25 16.76 -15.10 -8.55
CA VAL A 25 16.41 -14.66 -7.19
C VAL A 25 15.36 -15.60 -6.62
N LYS A 26 15.51 -15.99 -5.36
CA LYS A 26 14.58 -16.90 -4.68
C LYS A 26 13.47 -16.18 -3.95
N THR A 27 12.33 -16.86 -3.84
CA THR A 27 11.19 -16.39 -3.03
C THR A 27 11.64 -16.00 -1.62
N GLY A 28 11.28 -14.79 -1.19
CA GLY A 28 11.65 -14.22 0.12
C GLY A 28 13.06 -13.64 0.19
N GLU A 29 13.82 -13.62 -0.90
CA GLU A 29 15.12 -12.98 -0.95
C GLU A 29 14.99 -11.44 -1.03
N SER A 30 15.91 -10.73 -0.38
CA SER A 30 16.01 -9.27 -0.45
C SER A 30 16.66 -8.87 -1.78
N VAL A 31 15.93 -8.12 -2.60
CA VAL A 31 16.36 -7.71 -3.95
C VAL A 31 17.07 -6.37 -3.91
N LEU A 32 16.53 -5.42 -3.15
CA LEU A 32 17.05 -4.07 -3.00
C LEU A 32 16.70 -3.57 -1.60
N ARG A 33 17.68 -2.99 -0.91
CA ARG A 33 17.49 -2.18 0.29
C ARG A 33 18.00 -0.79 -0.04
N GLU A 34 17.16 0.22 0.12
CA GLU A 34 17.53 1.60 -0.16
C GLU A 34 17.19 2.48 1.03
N ARG A 35 18.15 3.28 1.49
CA ARG A 35 17.89 4.34 2.45
C ARG A 35 17.33 5.56 1.71
N ALA A 36 16.34 6.22 2.31
CA ALA A 36 15.77 7.43 1.73
C ALA A 36 16.88 8.44 1.44
N TYR A 37 16.85 9.04 0.25
CA TYR A 37 17.73 10.18 -0.06
C TYR A 37 17.38 11.38 0.84
N GLY A 38 16.09 11.56 1.09
CA GLY A 38 15.56 12.45 2.11
C GLY A 38 14.22 11.94 2.59
N ASN A 39 13.96 12.07 3.89
CA ASN A 39 12.67 11.78 4.51
C ASN A 39 12.32 12.84 5.55
N VAL A 40 11.02 12.99 5.81
CA VAL A 40 10.49 13.84 6.87
C VAL A 40 9.35 13.13 7.60
N VAL A 41 9.37 13.22 8.93
CA VAL A 41 8.24 12.81 9.78
C VAL A 41 7.06 13.72 9.49
N LEU A 42 5.88 13.15 9.20
CA LEU A 42 4.67 13.93 8.93
C LEU A 42 4.34 14.84 10.10
N SER A 43 3.74 16.00 9.80
CA SER A 43 3.49 17.04 10.80
C SER A 43 2.67 16.55 12.00
N ALA A 44 1.78 15.58 11.81
CA ALA A 44 0.99 14.96 12.88
C ALA A 44 1.82 14.17 13.92
N ASN A 45 3.03 13.71 13.56
CA ASN A 45 3.86 12.81 14.38
C ASN A 45 5.21 13.43 14.79
N ARG A 46 5.45 14.70 14.44
CA ARG A 46 6.76 15.37 14.54
C ARG A 46 7.37 15.36 15.94
N ALA A 47 6.54 15.55 16.97
CA ALA A 47 6.98 15.62 18.36
C ALA A 47 7.15 14.26 19.05
N VAL A 48 6.81 13.16 18.37
CA VAL A 48 6.79 11.82 18.96
C VAL A 48 7.69 10.82 18.24
N LEU A 49 8.21 11.16 17.06
CA LEU A 49 9.09 10.29 16.28
C LEU A 49 10.42 10.97 15.95
N CYS A 50 11.48 10.16 16.00
CA CYS A 50 12.82 10.57 15.62
C CYS A 50 12.89 10.92 14.13
N ALA A 51 13.47 12.07 13.80
CA ALA A 51 13.60 12.55 12.43
C ALA A 51 14.51 11.69 11.54
N VAL A 52 15.41 10.91 12.14
CA VAL A 52 16.36 10.04 11.43
C VAL A 52 15.81 8.63 11.28
N CYS A 53 15.53 7.97 12.41
CA CYS A 53 15.21 6.56 12.42
C CYS A 53 13.73 6.26 12.55
N LEU A 54 12.84 7.23 12.79
CA LEU A 54 11.39 7.01 12.98
C LEU A 54 11.00 6.14 14.20
N CYS A 55 11.95 5.82 15.10
CA CYS A 55 11.65 5.33 16.44
C CYS A 55 10.92 6.41 17.26
N ALA A 56 10.37 6.02 18.42
CA ALA A 56 9.86 6.99 19.39
C ALA A 56 10.97 8.00 19.75
N ALA A 57 10.65 9.29 19.65
CA ALA A 57 11.55 10.36 20.07
C ALA A 57 11.62 10.43 21.60
N ASP A 58 12.77 10.89 22.09
CA ASP A 58 12.89 11.40 23.44
C ASP A 58 12.45 12.87 23.43
N ALA A 59 11.60 13.25 24.39
CA ALA A 59 11.09 14.61 24.49
C ALA A 59 12.18 15.63 24.84
N ASP A 60 13.27 15.16 25.48
CA ASP A 60 14.39 15.98 25.92
C ASP A 60 15.50 16.09 24.85
N VAL A 61 15.42 15.32 23.75
CA VAL A 61 16.40 15.36 22.65
C VAL A 61 15.75 15.98 21.41
N CYS A 62 15.77 17.30 21.35
CA CYS A 62 15.25 18.09 20.23
C CYS A 62 16.19 19.25 19.87
N CYS A 63 15.98 19.84 18.70
CA CYS A 63 16.68 21.07 18.34
C CYS A 63 16.08 22.26 19.13
N ASP A 64 16.91 22.93 19.93
CA ASP A 64 16.52 24.09 20.72
C ASP A 64 16.19 25.33 19.86
N ASP A 65 16.79 25.44 18.67
CA ASP A 65 16.61 26.61 17.80
C ASP A 65 15.26 26.52 17.05
N CYS A 66 15.10 25.56 16.13
CA CYS A 66 13.87 25.48 15.34
C CYS A 66 12.68 24.87 16.10
N SER A 67 12.92 24.09 17.16
CA SER A 67 11.89 23.31 17.87
C SER A 67 11.02 22.41 16.97
N LYS A 68 11.51 22.06 15.77
CA LYS A 68 10.78 21.24 14.77
C LYS A 68 11.34 19.82 14.61
N VAL A 69 12.51 19.54 15.16
CA VAL A 69 13.20 18.26 14.92
C VAL A 69 13.46 17.60 16.27
N PHE A 70 13.03 16.33 16.37
CA PHE A 70 13.11 15.51 17.56
C PHE A 70 13.89 14.24 17.23
N PHE A 71 14.61 13.71 18.22
CA PHE A 71 15.48 12.55 18.07
C PHE A 71 15.20 11.53 19.17
N CYS A 72 15.54 10.27 18.95
CA CYS A 72 15.48 9.25 19.98
C CYS A 72 16.74 9.18 20.85
N SER A 73 17.84 9.78 20.39
CA SER A 73 19.15 9.75 21.04
C SER A 73 20.11 10.77 20.44
N GLU A 74 21.18 11.09 21.15
CA GLU A 74 22.27 11.97 20.69
C GLU A 74 22.94 11.44 19.41
N GLU A 75 23.06 10.12 19.23
CA GLU A 75 23.64 9.56 18.00
C GLU A 75 22.77 9.85 16.77
N CYS A 76 21.44 9.87 16.92
CA CYS A 76 20.56 10.27 15.82
C CYS A 76 20.62 11.78 15.57
N GLN A 77 20.83 12.59 16.61
CA GLN A 77 21.04 14.02 16.46
C GLN A 77 22.33 14.31 15.68
N GLU A 78 23.45 13.69 16.08
CA GLU A 78 24.74 13.78 15.39
C GLU A 78 24.63 13.29 13.93
N ALA A 79 23.90 12.20 13.68
CA ALA A 79 23.74 11.64 12.33
C ALA A 79 23.00 12.57 11.35
N LEU A 80 22.23 13.54 11.84
CA LEU A 80 21.54 14.54 11.01
C LEU A 80 22.19 15.92 11.06
N GLN A 81 23.19 16.12 11.93
CA GLN A 81 23.70 17.44 12.30
C GLN A 81 24.09 18.29 11.10
N ASP A 82 24.93 17.77 10.19
CA ASP A 82 25.43 18.53 9.04
C ASP A 82 24.31 18.98 8.10
N VAL A 83 23.30 18.12 7.90
CA VAL A 83 22.13 18.47 7.09
C VAL A 83 21.27 19.45 7.86
N HIS A 84 21.04 19.21 9.15
CA HIS A 84 20.16 19.98 10.01
C HIS A 84 20.64 21.43 10.17
N GLU A 85 21.94 21.65 10.36
CA GLU A 85 22.54 22.97 10.44
C GLU A 85 22.18 23.84 9.23
N LYS A 86 22.07 23.25 8.04
CA LYS A 86 21.70 23.96 6.80
C LYS A 86 20.20 24.22 6.65
N GLU A 87 19.33 23.44 7.29
CA GLU A 87 17.88 23.58 7.15
C GLU A 87 17.19 24.23 8.35
N CYS A 88 17.89 24.40 9.47
CA CYS A 88 17.29 24.76 10.76
C CYS A 88 16.45 26.05 10.68
N GLU A 89 17.01 27.13 10.15
CA GLU A 89 16.34 28.43 9.99
C GLU A 89 15.10 28.33 9.07
N ALA A 90 15.23 27.68 7.92
CA ALA A 90 14.11 27.44 7.02
C ALA A 90 13.00 26.57 7.65
N LEU A 91 13.35 25.61 8.51
CA LEU A 91 12.39 24.79 9.24
C LEU A 91 11.65 25.57 10.33
N GLU A 92 12.29 26.53 10.98
CA GLU A 92 11.66 27.41 11.97
C GLU A 92 10.46 28.16 11.33
N GLU A 93 10.67 28.68 10.12
CA GLU A 93 9.70 29.49 9.36
C GLU A 93 8.73 28.67 8.48
N VAL A 94 8.90 27.35 8.39
CA VAL A 94 8.23 26.52 7.36
C VAL A 94 6.71 26.51 7.47
N ASP A 95 6.16 26.55 8.69
CA ASP A 95 4.71 26.54 8.91
C ASP A 95 4.09 27.87 8.42
N LEU A 96 4.80 28.99 8.62
CA LEU A 96 4.41 30.30 8.11
C LEU A 96 4.51 30.36 6.58
N ALA A 97 5.58 29.79 6.02
CA ALA A 97 5.78 29.69 4.58
C ALA A 97 4.67 28.88 3.90
N ALA A 98 4.33 27.71 4.45
CA ALA A 98 3.24 26.86 3.97
C ALA A 98 1.90 27.61 4.00
N SER A 99 1.57 28.24 5.12
CA SER A 99 0.33 28.99 5.31
C SER A 99 0.18 30.16 4.33
N LYS A 100 1.24 30.96 4.13
CA LYS A 100 1.22 32.12 3.22
C LYS A 100 1.14 31.74 1.75
N THR A 101 1.66 30.59 1.36
CA THR A 101 1.79 30.18 -0.05
C THR A 101 0.73 29.18 -0.48
N GLY A 102 0.03 28.55 0.46
CA GLY A 102 -0.91 27.47 0.18
C GLY A 102 -0.22 26.17 -0.24
N THR A 103 1.08 26.03 0.05
CA THR A 103 1.85 24.81 -0.23
C THR A 103 1.72 23.82 0.93
N ASP A 104 1.70 22.53 0.62
CA ASP A 104 1.76 21.49 1.65
C ASP A 104 3.05 21.62 2.48
N VAL A 105 2.90 21.60 3.81
CA VAL A 105 4.02 21.83 4.74
C VAL A 105 5.03 20.69 4.73
N ASP A 106 4.58 19.44 4.60
CA ASP A 106 5.47 18.29 4.60
C ASP A 106 6.23 18.18 3.27
N LEU A 107 5.62 18.63 2.15
CA LEU A 107 6.32 18.85 0.88
C LEU A 107 7.42 19.91 1.01
N LEU A 108 7.14 21.07 1.62
CA LEU A 108 8.17 22.10 1.82
C LEU A 108 9.33 21.59 2.69
N ARG A 109 9.02 20.87 3.77
CA ARG A 109 10.04 20.27 4.64
C ARG A 109 10.89 19.25 3.90
N LEU A 110 10.28 18.42 3.06
CA LEU A 110 11.03 17.44 2.26
C LEU A 110 11.89 18.13 1.18
N LEU A 111 11.40 19.21 0.56
CA LEU A 111 12.21 20.03 -0.35
C LEU A 111 13.41 20.62 0.39
N ILE A 112 13.21 21.25 1.54
CA ILE A 112 14.29 21.78 2.40
C ILE A 112 15.33 20.68 2.68
N ARG A 113 14.90 19.51 3.15
CA ARG A 113 15.78 18.36 3.42
C ARG A 113 16.58 17.94 2.19
N ILE A 114 15.95 17.85 1.02
CA ILE A 114 16.59 17.45 -0.23
C ILE A 114 17.61 18.49 -0.70
N LEU A 115 17.29 19.79 -0.59
CA LEU A 115 18.19 20.89 -0.97
C LEU A 115 19.43 20.92 -0.05
N ALA A 116 19.23 20.77 1.25
CA ALA A 116 20.31 20.70 2.24
C ALA A 116 21.19 19.46 2.01
N SER A 117 20.58 18.28 1.89
CA SER A 117 21.30 17.01 1.66
C SER A 117 22.09 17.05 0.34
N ARG A 118 21.52 17.66 -0.71
CA ARG A 118 22.22 17.85 -1.99
C ARG A 118 23.49 18.68 -1.83
N SER A 119 23.46 19.74 -1.03
CA SER A 119 24.63 20.62 -0.87
C SER A 119 25.83 19.91 -0.24
N LEU A 120 25.58 18.78 0.43
CA LEU A 120 26.57 17.91 1.07
C LEU A 120 26.85 16.63 0.27
N ASP A 121 26.18 16.44 -0.87
CA ASP A 121 26.28 15.21 -1.64
C ASP A 121 27.60 15.18 -2.41
N GLU A 122 28.59 14.47 -1.88
CA GLU A 122 29.93 14.32 -2.46
C GLU A 122 29.98 13.28 -3.60
N ALA A 123 28.83 12.67 -3.95
CA ALA A 123 28.77 11.48 -4.77
C ALA A 123 29.35 11.65 -6.18
N ASP A 124 30.22 10.73 -6.57
CA ASP A 124 30.87 10.62 -7.89
C ASP A 124 29.93 10.15 -9.02
N GLY A 125 28.60 10.22 -8.79
CA GLY A 125 27.56 9.71 -9.67
C GLY A 125 27.42 8.18 -9.66
N LYS A 126 28.20 7.45 -8.84
CA LYS A 126 28.05 6.00 -8.67
C LYS A 126 27.13 5.68 -7.51
N LEU A 127 26.53 4.49 -7.60
CA LEU A 127 25.79 3.90 -6.50
C LEU A 127 26.75 3.13 -5.61
N HIS A 128 26.58 3.31 -4.30
CA HIS A 128 27.34 2.62 -3.28
C HIS A 128 26.35 1.94 -2.33
N ALA A 129 26.67 0.72 -1.90
CA ALA A 129 26.01 0.08 -0.77
C ALA A 129 26.91 0.12 0.47
N ASP A 130 26.29 0.19 1.66
CA ASP A 130 27.01 -0.04 2.91
C ASP A 130 27.30 -1.53 3.13
N ASP A 131 28.01 -1.86 4.21
CA ASP A 131 28.34 -3.24 4.59
C ASP A 131 27.12 -4.16 4.78
N GLN A 132 25.91 -3.59 4.92
CA GLN A 132 24.65 -4.32 5.03
C GLN A 132 23.90 -4.42 3.69
N GLY A 133 24.50 -3.96 2.59
CA GLY A 133 23.89 -3.93 1.27
C GLY A 133 22.82 -2.86 1.10
N VAL A 134 22.77 -1.85 1.97
CA VAL A 134 21.81 -0.74 1.86
C VAL A 134 22.37 0.31 0.91
N VAL A 135 21.67 0.49 -0.20
CA VAL A 135 22.00 1.48 -1.23
C VAL A 135 21.63 2.88 -0.73
N ARG A 136 22.53 3.84 -0.97
CA ARG A 136 22.23 5.27 -0.86
C ARG A 136 22.28 5.87 -2.27
N GLY A 137 21.16 6.43 -2.72
CA GLY A 137 21.13 7.19 -3.96
C GLY A 137 21.85 8.53 -3.79
N SER A 138 22.26 9.12 -4.91
CA SER A 138 22.75 10.49 -5.01
C SER A 138 21.68 11.41 -5.59
N TYR A 139 21.94 12.71 -5.58
CA TYR A 139 21.10 13.71 -6.20
C TYR A 139 20.96 13.51 -7.71
N ALA A 140 21.97 12.92 -8.38
CA ALA A 140 21.85 12.54 -9.78
C ALA A 140 20.71 11.54 -9.99
N ASN A 141 20.52 10.60 -9.05
CA ASN A 141 19.41 9.66 -9.10
C ASN A 141 18.07 10.34 -8.82
N VAL A 142 18.02 11.34 -7.94
CA VAL A 142 16.83 12.18 -7.71
C VAL A 142 16.45 12.92 -8.99
N LYS A 143 17.40 13.62 -9.63
CA LYS A 143 17.19 14.34 -10.90
C LYS A 143 16.68 13.43 -12.00
N ASP A 144 17.10 12.16 -11.96
CA ASP A 144 16.68 11.16 -12.91
C ASP A 144 15.22 10.71 -12.69
N LEU A 145 14.54 10.96 -11.57
CA LEU A 145 13.17 10.48 -11.34
C LEU A 145 12.16 11.08 -12.34
N VAL A 146 11.16 10.27 -12.69
CA VAL A 146 10.08 10.69 -13.61
C VAL A 146 9.12 11.62 -12.87
N HIS A 147 8.70 12.70 -13.53
CA HIS A 147 7.62 13.56 -13.05
C HIS A 147 6.69 13.91 -14.22
N VAL A 148 5.49 14.40 -13.90
CA VAL A 148 4.46 14.75 -14.89
C VAL A 148 4.08 16.23 -14.83
N LEU A 149 5.02 17.09 -14.46
CA LEU A 149 4.85 18.55 -14.39
C LEU A 149 4.19 19.14 -15.66
N ASP A 150 4.50 18.61 -16.85
CA ASP A 150 3.87 19.03 -18.12
C ASP A 150 2.34 18.79 -18.17
N LYS A 151 1.83 17.89 -17.33
CA LYS A 151 0.41 17.54 -17.17
C LYS A 151 -0.22 18.16 -15.91
N GLU A 152 0.57 18.52 -14.91
CA GLU A 152 0.14 19.04 -13.60
C GLU A 152 0.29 20.57 -13.44
N GLY A 153 0.48 21.31 -14.54
CA GLY A 153 0.52 22.77 -14.51
C GLY A 153 -0.76 23.40 -13.94
N GLY A 154 -0.62 24.47 -13.16
CA GLY A 154 -1.74 25.21 -12.58
C GLY A 154 -1.46 25.75 -11.18
N LEU A 155 -2.53 25.91 -10.39
CA LEU A 155 -2.49 26.52 -9.06
C LEU A 155 -1.49 25.84 -8.11
N TRP A 156 -1.38 24.51 -8.17
CA TRP A 156 -0.43 23.76 -7.36
C TRP A 156 1.03 24.17 -7.67
N ALA A 157 1.39 24.27 -8.94
CA ALA A 157 2.73 24.70 -9.34
C ALA A 157 3.02 26.14 -8.89
N ASP A 158 2.02 27.03 -8.95
CA ASP A 158 2.17 28.41 -8.49
C ASP A 158 2.38 28.50 -6.96
N HIS A 159 1.65 27.70 -6.18
CA HIS A 159 1.88 27.57 -4.74
C HIS A 159 3.30 27.06 -4.47
N VAL A 160 3.72 25.97 -5.12
CA VAL A 160 5.07 25.40 -4.95
C VAL A 160 6.15 26.41 -5.34
N ARG A 161 5.99 27.19 -6.41
CA ARG A 161 6.95 28.27 -6.76
C ARG A 161 7.04 29.34 -5.68
N ALA A 162 5.90 29.74 -5.12
CA ALA A 162 5.87 30.72 -4.04
C ALA A 162 6.53 30.16 -2.77
N GLY A 163 6.22 28.91 -2.42
CA GLY A 163 6.85 28.18 -1.32
C GLY A 163 8.36 28.03 -1.50
N ALA A 164 8.81 27.65 -2.70
CA ALA A 164 10.22 27.54 -3.07
C ALA A 164 10.98 28.86 -2.87
N ARG A 165 10.41 29.99 -3.34
CA ARG A 165 11.02 31.32 -3.09
C ARG A 165 11.15 31.60 -1.59
N ARG A 166 10.12 31.27 -0.81
CA ARG A 166 10.11 31.54 0.61
C ARG A 166 11.15 30.72 1.37
N ILE A 167 11.26 29.42 1.12
CA ILE A 167 12.26 28.58 1.79
C ILE A 167 13.69 28.95 1.38
N LEU A 168 13.90 29.51 0.18
CA LEU A 168 15.21 29.98 -0.26
C LEU A 168 15.69 31.24 0.47
N ASP A 169 14.77 32.08 0.96
CA ASP A 169 15.13 33.26 1.76
C ASP A 169 15.88 32.85 3.04
N ASP A 170 15.53 31.69 3.59
CA ASP A 170 15.97 31.19 4.90
C ASP A 170 16.96 30.00 4.78
N LEU A 171 17.35 29.62 3.55
CA LEU A 171 18.33 28.55 3.28
C LEU A 171 19.71 29.14 2.92
N PRO A 172 20.82 28.48 3.29
CA PRO A 172 22.16 28.86 2.85
C PRO A 172 22.30 28.84 1.32
N SER A 173 23.11 29.75 0.78
CA SER A 173 23.26 29.95 -0.67
C SER A 173 23.70 28.70 -1.45
N GLU A 174 24.48 27.81 -0.83
CA GLU A 174 24.89 26.52 -1.41
C GLU A 174 23.73 25.52 -1.58
N CYS A 175 22.64 25.70 -0.83
CA CYS A 175 21.41 24.92 -0.95
C CYS A 175 20.50 25.44 -2.07
N HIS A 176 20.77 26.63 -2.62
CA HIS A 176 19.90 27.26 -3.59
C HIS A 176 19.90 26.53 -4.94
N LEU A 177 18.71 26.48 -5.56
CA LEU A 177 18.50 26.10 -6.95
C LEU A 177 17.52 27.08 -7.60
N PRO A 178 17.51 27.18 -8.94
CA PRO A 178 16.45 27.87 -9.64
C PRO A 178 15.08 27.33 -9.22
N VAL A 179 14.10 28.23 -9.02
CA VAL A 179 12.75 27.88 -8.56
C VAL A 179 12.08 26.82 -9.43
N GLU A 180 12.32 26.83 -10.75
CA GLU A 180 11.77 25.81 -11.66
C GLU A 180 12.44 24.43 -11.48
N GLU A 181 13.72 24.35 -11.07
CA GLU A 181 14.33 23.07 -10.68
C GLU A 181 13.72 22.55 -9.38
N ILE A 182 13.42 23.42 -8.42
CA ILE A 182 12.74 23.04 -7.16
C ILE A 182 11.33 22.53 -7.44
N LEU A 183 10.60 23.19 -8.36
CA LEU A 183 9.30 22.72 -8.81
C LEU A 183 9.37 21.34 -9.48
N ALA A 184 10.41 21.08 -10.28
CA ALA A 184 10.64 19.76 -10.87
C ALA A 184 10.87 18.69 -9.79
N ILE A 185 11.69 19.00 -8.76
CA ILE A 185 11.88 18.10 -7.60
C ILE A 185 10.55 17.85 -6.87
N ALA A 186 9.73 18.88 -6.67
CA ALA A 186 8.42 18.73 -6.03
C ALA A 186 7.51 17.78 -6.83
N ALA A 187 7.53 17.87 -8.16
CA ALA A 187 6.79 16.95 -9.01
C ALA A 187 7.36 15.52 -8.99
N GLN A 188 8.69 15.37 -8.87
CA GLN A 188 9.34 14.06 -8.66
C GLN A 188 8.94 13.44 -7.32
N ILE A 189 8.85 14.24 -6.25
CA ILE A 189 8.36 13.79 -4.94
C ILE A 189 6.92 13.29 -5.07
N ASN A 190 6.03 14.06 -5.70
CA ASN A 190 4.61 13.70 -5.86
C ASN A 190 4.44 12.33 -6.54
N GLU A 191 5.31 12.02 -7.51
CA GLU A 191 5.21 10.77 -8.27
C GLU A 191 5.90 9.57 -7.64
N ASN A 192 7.00 9.79 -6.90
CA ASN A 192 7.93 8.72 -6.52
C ASN A 192 8.17 8.58 -5.01
N ALA A 193 7.63 9.47 -4.19
CA ALA A 193 7.78 9.35 -2.74
C ALA A 193 6.94 8.20 -2.18
N TYR A 194 7.46 7.57 -1.13
CA TYR A 194 6.82 6.47 -0.42
C TYR A 194 6.48 6.90 1.00
N SER A 195 5.34 6.43 1.48
CA SER A 195 5.01 6.48 2.91
C SER A 195 5.89 5.51 3.69
N LEU A 196 6.34 5.96 4.86
CA LEU A 196 7.13 5.19 5.81
C LEU A 196 6.34 5.07 7.11
N ASP A 197 6.35 3.88 7.70
CA ASP A 197 5.71 3.54 8.96
C ASP A 197 6.71 3.70 10.12
N ALA A 198 6.20 3.96 11.32
CA ALA A 198 7.01 3.87 12.54
C ALA A 198 7.12 2.42 13.03
N LEU A 199 8.07 2.17 13.92
CA LEU A 199 8.28 0.85 14.52
C LEU A 199 7.16 0.40 15.49
N ASP A 200 6.28 1.30 15.93
CA ASP A 200 5.43 1.09 17.10
C ASP A 200 4.01 0.54 16.82
N GLU A 201 3.74 0.03 15.61
CA GLU A 201 2.44 -0.43 15.09
C GLU A 201 1.28 0.59 15.15
N LYS A 202 1.45 1.73 15.85
CA LYS A 202 0.42 2.74 16.08
C LYS A 202 0.44 3.79 14.98
N HIS A 203 1.63 4.22 14.57
CA HIS A 203 1.80 5.24 13.55
C HIS A 203 2.07 4.60 12.18
N LEU A 204 0.98 4.15 11.55
CA LEU A 204 0.97 3.78 10.13
C LEU A 204 0.99 5.07 9.29
N VAL A 205 1.87 5.14 8.29
CA VAL A 205 2.15 6.37 7.54
C VAL A 205 2.66 7.47 8.49
N ALA A 206 3.84 7.24 9.07
CA ALA A 206 4.52 8.12 10.00
C ALA A 206 5.32 9.23 9.32
N ALA A 207 5.89 8.93 8.15
CA ALA A 207 6.80 9.79 7.42
C ALA A 207 6.60 9.64 5.90
N VAL A 208 7.21 10.54 5.14
CA VAL A 208 7.35 10.43 3.68
C VAL A 208 8.83 10.49 3.33
N GLY A 209 9.26 9.63 2.39
CA GLY A 209 10.65 9.57 1.96
C GLY A 209 10.78 9.35 0.46
N LEU A 210 11.87 9.85 -0.12
CA LEU A 210 12.21 9.67 -1.52
C LEU A 210 13.28 8.59 -1.68
N PHE A 211 12.99 7.60 -2.51
CA PHE A 211 13.84 6.42 -2.75
C PHE A 211 14.13 6.30 -4.25
N PRO A 212 15.14 7.02 -4.77
CA PRO A 212 15.37 7.15 -6.21
C PRO A 212 15.49 5.83 -6.97
N ILE A 213 16.10 4.80 -6.38
CA ILE A 213 16.31 3.50 -7.04
C ILE A 213 15.04 2.65 -6.99
N CYS A 214 14.34 2.60 -5.86
CA CYS A 214 13.02 1.98 -5.75
C CYS A 214 12.00 2.66 -6.68
N GLY A 215 12.13 3.97 -6.91
CA GLY A 215 11.33 4.73 -7.88
C GLY A 215 11.47 4.27 -9.34
N LEU A 216 12.54 3.53 -9.68
CA LEU A 216 12.73 2.95 -11.01
C LEU A 216 11.96 1.63 -11.23
N ILE A 217 11.41 1.03 -10.17
CA ILE A 217 10.74 -0.26 -10.25
C ILE A 217 9.33 -0.07 -10.80
N ASN A 218 9.07 -0.64 -11.98
CA ASN A 218 7.79 -0.52 -12.66
C ASN A 218 6.64 -1.29 -11.99
N HIS A 219 5.42 -0.88 -12.35
CA HIS A 219 4.19 -1.53 -11.93
C HIS A 219 3.89 -2.85 -12.67
N SER A 220 3.36 -3.82 -11.94
CA SER A 220 2.56 -4.92 -12.49
C SER A 220 1.34 -5.21 -11.59
N CYS A 221 0.18 -5.53 -12.17
CA CYS A 221 -0.98 -6.06 -11.42
C CYS A 221 -0.77 -7.52 -10.97
N GLN A 222 0.37 -8.10 -11.34
CA GLN A 222 0.86 -9.43 -11.03
C GLN A 222 2.36 -9.29 -10.69
N PRO A 223 2.68 -8.59 -9.58
CA PRO A 223 4.06 -8.23 -9.27
C PRO A 223 4.86 -9.46 -8.83
N ASN A 224 6.17 -9.45 -9.08
CA ASN A 224 7.09 -10.47 -8.58
C ASN A 224 7.83 -10.05 -7.31
N CYS A 225 7.74 -8.78 -6.91
CA CYS A 225 8.24 -8.27 -5.65
C CYS A 225 7.17 -7.53 -4.85
N THR A 226 7.43 -7.38 -3.55
CA THR A 226 6.76 -6.43 -2.66
C THR A 226 7.80 -5.52 -2.04
N TRP A 227 7.35 -4.41 -1.47
CA TRP A 227 8.19 -3.57 -0.63
C TRP A 227 7.66 -3.56 0.81
N SER A 228 8.55 -3.26 1.75
CA SER A 228 8.23 -3.01 3.14
C SER A 228 9.22 -1.99 3.70
N ASN A 229 8.83 -1.29 4.76
CA ASN A 229 9.72 -0.46 5.56
C ASN A 229 9.51 -0.84 7.04
N ALA A 230 10.53 -0.69 7.87
CA ALA A 230 10.47 -1.12 9.27
C ALA A 230 10.91 0.01 10.22
N GLY A 231 10.46 1.25 9.95
CA GLY A 231 10.76 2.41 10.79
C GLY A 231 12.26 2.57 11.06
N ASP A 232 13.06 2.56 9.99
CA ASP A 232 14.52 2.75 10.00
C ASP A 232 14.99 3.65 8.83
N GLY A 233 14.02 4.27 8.13
CA GLY A 233 14.26 5.07 6.93
C GLY A 233 14.72 4.24 5.72
N ILE A 234 14.62 2.91 5.77
CA ILE A 234 15.00 2.00 4.69
C ILE A 234 13.74 1.39 4.06
N MET A 235 13.72 1.39 2.74
CA MET A 235 12.78 0.62 1.94
C MET A 235 13.45 -0.68 1.51
N GLU A 236 12.84 -1.81 1.82
CA GLU A 236 13.29 -3.13 1.40
C GLU A 236 12.32 -3.74 0.38
N VAL A 237 12.85 -4.15 -0.77
CA VAL A 237 12.14 -4.87 -1.83
C VAL A 237 12.48 -6.35 -1.74
N ARG A 238 11.46 -7.21 -1.66
CA ARG A 238 11.61 -8.67 -1.50
C ARG A 238 10.84 -9.42 -2.57
N ALA A 239 11.41 -10.52 -3.04
CA ALA A 239 10.79 -11.36 -4.06
C ALA A 239 9.60 -12.16 -3.49
N LEU A 240 8.44 -12.07 -4.14
CA LEU A 240 7.21 -12.81 -3.80
C LEU A 240 7.18 -14.21 -4.38
N ARG A 241 7.99 -14.46 -5.41
CA ARG A 241 8.21 -15.73 -6.09
C ARG A 241 9.64 -15.79 -6.61
N ASP A 242 10.04 -16.94 -7.13
CA ASP A 242 11.30 -17.05 -7.86
C ASP A 242 11.28 -16.12 -9.10
N ILE A 243 12.39 -15.44 -9.35
CA ILE A 243 12.61 -14.49 -10.47
C ILE A 243 13.80 -14.99 -11.27
N ASN A 244 13.65 -15.07 -12.59
CA ASN A 244 14.74 -15.52 -13.46
C ASN A 244 15.75 -14.40 -13.73
N GLU A 245 16.98 -14.77 -14.09
CA GLU A 245 17.96 -13.81 -14.59
C GLU A 245 17.42 -13.06 -15.82
N GLY A 246 17.62 -11.74 -15.86
CA GLY A 246 17.12 -10.85 -16.91
C GLY A 246 15.63 -10.49 -16.81
N GLU A 247 14.87 -11.15 -15.93
CA GLU A 247 13.46 -10.83 -15.69
C GLU A 247 13.33 -9.44 -15.05
N GLU A 248 12.29 -8.70 -15.43
CA GLU A 248 12.01 -7.38 -14.86
C GLU A 248 11.51 -7.51 -13.43
N ILE A 249 12.06 -6.71 -12.52
CA ILE A 249 11.59 -6.57 -11.15
C ILE A 249 10.41 -5.60 -11.16
N THR A 250 9.28 -6.00 -10.55
CA THR A 250 8.04 -5.22 -10.55
C THR A 250 7.38 -5.18 -9.17
N LEU A 251 6.77 -4.04 -8.86
CA LEU A 251 5.94 -3.81 -7.67
C LEU A 251 4.48 -3.57 -8.06
N SER A 252 3.57 -3.58 -7.08
CA SER A 252 2.25 -3.00 -7.29
C SER A 252 2.18 -1.59 -6.72
N TYR A 253 1.67 -0.63 -7.49
CA TYR A 253 1.44 0.74 -7.03
C TYR A 253 0.06 0.91 -6.40
N ILE A 254 -0.82 -0.08 -6.58
CA ILE A 254 -2.24 -0.02 -6.23
C ILE A 254 -2.68 -1.34 -5.59
N GLY A 255 -3.90 -1.37 -5.05
CA GLY A 255 -4.55 -2.61 -4.59
C GLY A 255 -4.89 -3.54 -5.76
N ILE A 256 -4.46 -4.81 -5.69
CA ILE A 256 -4.65 -5.80 -6.75
C ILE A 256 -5.90 -6.68 -6.59
N ASP A 257 -6.64 -6.49 -5.49
CA ASP A 257 -7.89 -7.15 -5.10
C ASP A 257 -9.16 -6.40 -5.58
N ARG A 258 -9.00 -5.52 -6.57
CA ARG A 258 -10.05 -4.69 -7.19
C ARG A 258 -10.30 -5.09 -8.65
N GLU A 259 -11.40 -4.63 -9.23
CA GLU A 259 -11.78 -4.87 -10.63
C GLU A 259 -10.72 -4.33 -11.61
N ARG A 260 -10.49 -5.01 -12.75
CA ARG A 260 -9.49 -4.60 -13.76
C ARG A 260 -9.74 -3.18 -14.26
N SER A 261 -11.00 -2.82 -14.47
CA SER A 261 -11.42 -1.50 -14.93
C SER A 261 -11.05 -0.41 -13.91
N GLU A 262 -11.22 -0.67 -12.62
CA GLU A 262 -10.84 0.24 -11.53
C GLU A 262 -9.33 0.39 -11.46
N ARG A 263 -8.58 -0.72 -11.48
CA ARG A 263 -7.11 -0.68 -11.45
C ARG A 263 -6.55 0.15 -12.60
N ARG A 264 -7.06 -0.05 -13.82
CA ARG A 264 -6.64 0.73 -15.00
C ARG A 264 -7.07 2.20 -14.92
N LYS A 265 -8.23 2.48 -14.34
CA LYS A 265 -8.69 3.86 -14.12
C LYS A 265 -7.74 4.57 -13.13
N GLU A 266 -7.48 3.96 -11.98
CA GLU A 266 -6.59 4.48 -10.94
C GLU A 266 -5.20 4.77 -11.51
N LEU A 267 -4.58 3.81 -12.21
CA LEU A 267 -3.26 4.02 -12.83
C LEU A 267 -3.22 5.11 -13.90
N ARG A 268 -4.29 5.30 -14.68
CA ARG A 268 -4.35 6.41 -15.65
C ARG A 268 -4.50 7.76 -14.96
N GLU A 269 -5.27 7.82 -13.90
CA GLU A 269 -5.54 9.04 -13.14
C GLU A 269 -4.36 9.45 -12.27
N THR A 270 -3.67 8.50 -11.64
CA THR A 270 -2.62 8.77 -10.64
C THR A 270 -1.19 8.53 -11.13
N LYS A 271 -1.01 7.78 -12.23
CA LYS A 271 0.32 7.43 -12.77
C LYS A 271 0.43 7.64 -14.27
N HIS A 272 -0.65 8.06 -14.92
CA HIS A 272 -0.69 8.48 -16.31
C HIS A 272 -0.24 7.44 -17.35
N PHE A 273 -0.48 6.15 -17.09
CA PHE A 273 -0.23 5.06 -18.04
C PHE A 273 -1.33 3.99 -18.03
N ASP A 274 -1.40 3.20 -19.10
CA ASP A 274 -2.23 2.00 -19.20
C ASP A 274 -1.39 0.74 -18.92
N CYS A 275 -1.76 -0.05 -17.91
CA CYS A 275 -1.00 -1.24 -17.54
C CYS A 275 -1.09 -2.35 -18.62
N GLN A 276 0.07 -2.81 -19.07
CA GLN A 276 0.23 -3.86 -20.09
C GLN A 276 0.79 -5.18 -19.53
N CYS A 277 0.72 -5.41 -18.21
CA CYS A 277 1.15 -6.68 -17.62
C CYS A 277 0.28 -7.86 -18.08
N GLU A 278 0.80 -9.08 -17.95
CA GLU A 278 0.13 -10.34 -18.35
C GLU A 278 -1.31 -10.43 -17.84
N ARG A 279 -1.55 -10.15 -16.56
CA ARG A 279 -2.90 -10.14 -15.98
C ARG A 279 -3.86 -9.16 -16.65
N CYS A 280 -3.36 -7.99 -17.05
CA CYS A 280 -4.16 -6.95 -17.69
C CYS A 280 -4.38 -7.24 -19.17
N THR A 281 -3.43 -7.86 -19.87
CA THR A 281 -3.54 -8.16 -21.30
C THR A 281 -4.26 -9.47 -21.59
N ALA A 282 -4.27 -10.41 -20.63
CA ALA A 282 -4.99 -11.68 -20.75
C ALA A 282 -6.51 -11.46 -20.99
N PRO A 283 -7.14 -12.29 -21.87
CA PRO A 283 -8.59 -12.36 -22.01
C PRO A 283 -9.27 -12.50 -20.64
N LEU A 284 -10.41 -11.82 -20.44
CA LEU A 284 -11.06 -11.78 -19.11
C LEU A 284 -11.42 -13.19 -18.61
N ASN A 285 -11.90 -14.06 -19.49
CA ASN A 285 -12.26 -15.46 -19.20
C ASN A 285 -11.07 -16.33 -18.74
N GLU A 286 -9.84 -15.98 -19.11
CA GLU A 286 -8.60 -16.67 -18.73
C GLU A 286 -7.91 -16.00 -17.54
N SER A 287 -8.19 -14.73 -17.29
CA SER A 287 -7.67 -13.99 -16.14
C SER A 287 -8.46 -14.30 -14.87
N VAL A 288 -7.75 -14.24 -13.73
CA VAL A 288 -8.35 -14.24 -12.40
C VAL A 288 -9.36 -13.09 -12.17
N ASP A 289 -9.26 -12.02 -12.97
CA ASP A 289 -10.16 -10.87 -12.92
C ASP A 289 -11.63 -11.24 -13.20
N ARG A 290 -11.91 -12.36 -13.90
CA ARG A 290 -13.29 -12.87 -14.07
C ARG A 290 -14.00 -13.13 -12.75
N TYR A 291 -13.26 -13.39 -11.67
CA TYR A 291 -13.82 -13.61 -10.35
C TYR A 291 -14.00 -12.30 -9.58
N LEU A 292 -13.14 -11.31 -9.82
CA LEU A 292 -13.20 -9.98 -9.20
C LEU A 292 -14.31 -9.11 -9.79
N GLU A 293 -14.69 -9.37 -11.04
CA GLU A 293 -15.77 -8.69 -11.78
C GLU A 293 -16.99 -9.61 -12.00
N GLY A 294 -16.95 -10.82 -11.42
CA GLY A 294 -17.89 -11.90 -11.70
C GLY A 294 -19.20 -11.80 -10.93
N PHE A 295 -20.30 -12.02 -11.64
CA PHE A 295 -21.63 -12.23 -11.07
C PHE A 295 -22.04 -13.68 -11.24
N CYS A 296 -22.77 -14.22 -10.27
CA CYS A 296 -23.29 -15.57 -10.35
C CYS A 296 -24.75 -15.58 -10.81
N CYS A 297 -25.13 -16.62 -11.54
CA CYS A 297 -26.51 -16.83 -11.95
C CYS A 297 -27.39 -17.15 -10.74
N PRO A 298 -28.48 -16.40 -10.47
CA PRO A 298 -29.33 -16.61 -9.29
C PRO A 298 -29.93 -18.03 -9.19
N PRO A 299 -30.64 -18.57 -10.22
CA PRO A 299 -31.25 -19.89 -10.13
C PRO A 299 -30.19 -21.01 -10.03
N CYS A 300 -29.11 -20.92 -10.81
CA CYS A 300 -28.08 -21.97 -10.81
C CYS A 300 -27.28 -21.98 -9.50
N SER A 301 -27.00 -20.82 -8.90
CA SER A 301 -26.25 -20.75 -7.65
C SER A 301 -27.06 -21.22 -6.44
N ALA A 302 -28.38 -21.06 -6.47
CA ALA A 302 -29.27 -21.61 -5.43
C ALA A 302 -29.30 -23.15 -5.43
N MET A 303 -29.06 -23.77 -6.60
CA MET A 303 -29.14 -25.22 -6.79
C MET A 303 -27.81 -25.95 -6.55
N ALA A 304 -26.68 -25.24 -6.51
CA ALA A 304 -25.36 -25.82 -6.75
C ALA A 304 -24.49 -26.07 -5.49
N GLY A 305 -25.01 -25.85 -4.27
CA GLY A 305 -24.21 -25.94 -3.05
C GLY A 305 -23.10 -24.87 -2.98
N GLU A 306 -22.38 -24.78 -1.85
CA GLU A 306 -21.42 -23.68 -1.60
C GLU A 306 -20.20 -23.64 -2.57
N GLU A 307 -19.92 -24.72 -3.32
CA GLU A 307 -18.68 -24.85 -4.10
C GLU A 307 -18.80 -24.59 -5.59
N LYS A 308 -20.01 -24.67 -6.19
CA LYS A 308 -20.17 -24.53 -7.64
C LYS A 308 -20.84 -23.21 -8.00
N THR A 309 -20.04 -22.23 -8.41
CA THR A 309 -20.52 -20.91 -8.85
C THR A 309 -20.74 -20.89 -10.37
N CYS A 310 -21.98 -20.72 -10.80
CA CYS A 310 -22.31 -20.51 -12.20
C CYS A 310 -22.09 -19.03 -12.56
N LEU A 311 -20.92 -18.70 -13.09
CA LEU A 311 -20.58 -17.33 -13.48
C LEU A 311 -21.35 -16.89 -14.73
N LEU A 312 -21.94 -15.70 -14.68
CA LEU A 312 -22.50 -15.05 -15.84
C LEU A 312 -21.38 -14.57 -16.77
N VAL A 313 -21.56 -14.76 -18.06
CA VAL A 313 -20.60 -14.39 -19.10
C VAL A 313 -21.14 -13.20 -19.88
N ARG A 314 -20.28 -12.24 -20.21
CA ARG A 314 -20.69 -11.11 -21.04
C ARG A 314 -20.86 -11.53 -22.50
N VAL A 315 -22.05 -11.32 -23.04
CA VAL A 315 -22.39 -11.44 -24.45
C VAL A 315 -23.00 -10.10 -24.87
N GLU A 316 -22.27 -9.35 -25.70
CA GLU A 316 -22.66 -7.99 -26.12
C GLU A 316 -22.95 -7.05 -24.92
N ASP A 317 -24.21 -6.63 -24.77
CA ASP A 317 -24.72 -5.73 -23.73
C ASP A 317 -25.40 -6.48 -22.56
N LYS A 318 -25.30 -7.81 -22.53
CA LYS A 318 -25.91 -8.68 -21.51
C LYS A 318 -24.88 -9.54 -20.79
N LEU A 319 -25.18 -9.86 -19.54
CA LEU A 319 -24.57 -10.97 -18.79
C LEU A 319 -25.50 -12.17 -18.91
N VAL A 320 -25.01 -13.26 -19.48
CA VAL A 320 -25.80 -14.47 -19.79
C VAL A 320 -25.26 -15.66 -19.00
N CYS A 321 -26.16 -16.42 -18.40
CA CYS A 321 -25.85 -17.68 -17.76
C CYS A 321 -25.61 -18.77 -18.82
N PRO A 322 -24.45 -19.45 -18.81
CA PRO A 322 -24.18 -20.51 -19.78
C PRO A 322 -25.10 -21.73 -19.61
N ASP A 323 -25.59 -21.99 -18.39
CA ASP A 323 -26.34 -23.21 -18.07
C ASP A 323 -27.85 -23.05 -18.33
N CYS A 324 -28.46 -21.96 -17.85
CA CYS A 324 -29.91 -21.76 -17.93
C CYS A 324 -30.34 -20.62 -18.86
N GLN A 325 -29.39 -19.96 -19.53
CA GLN A 325 -29.64 -18.88 -20.49
C GLN A 325 -30.35 -17.64 -19.91
N LEU A 326 -30.41 -17.52 -18.57
CA LEU A 326 -30.86 -16.30 -17.92
C LEU A 326 -29.93 -15.15 -18.31
N ASP A 327 -30.52 -14.02 -18.72
CA ASP A 327 -29.77 -12.82 -19.05
C ASP A 327 -30.09 -11.65 -18.11
N THR A 328 -29.13 -10.73 -18.01
CA THR A 328 -29.31 -9.46 -17.32
C THR A 328 -28.53 -8.36 -18.02
N PRO A 329 -29.09 -7.14 -18.21
CA PRO A 329 -28.39 -6.08 -18.94
C PRO A 329 -27.17 -5.57 -18.18
N VAL A 330 -26.02 -5.46 -18.87
CA VAL A 330 -24.76 -4.96 -18.33
C VAL A 330 -24.92 -3.55 -17.75
N ALA A 331 -25.67 -2.67 -18.42
CA ALA A 331 -25.91 -1.29 -17.96
C ALA A 331 -26.67 -1.23 -16.62
N ALA A 332 -27.60 -2.15 -16.40
CA ALA A 332 -28.37 -2.22 -15.17
C ALA A 332 -27.49 -2.73 -14.00
N VAL A 333 -26.66 -3.73 -14.27
CA VAL A 333 -25.62 -4.21 -13.33
C VAL A 333 -24.65 -3.10 -12.97
N ALA A 334 -24.10 -2.38 -13.96
CA ALA A 334 -23.15 -1.30 -13.72
C ALA A 334 -23.74 -0.19 -12.82
N THR A 335 -25.00 0.18 -13.05
CA THR A 335 -25.72 1.14 -12.20
C THR A 335 -25.86 0.65 -10.76
N ALA A 336 -26.23 -0.62 -10.57
CA ALA A 336 -26.38 -1.21 -9.24
C ALA A 336 -25.05 -1.39 -8.51
N VAL A 337 -23.97 -1.75 -9.22
CA VAL A 337 -22.60 -1.79 -8.69
C VAL A 337 -22.14 -0.41 -8.24
N LEU A 338 -22.41 0.63 -9.04
CA LEU A 338 -22.06 2.01 -8.66
C LEU A 338 -22.78 2.40 -7.36
N ALA A 339 -24.08 2.10 -7.23
CA ALA A 339 -24.83 2.35 -6.01
C ALA A 339 -24.27 1.58 -4.80
N ALA A 340 -23.83 0.32 -4.99
CA ALA A 340 -23.15 -0.46 -3.96
C ALA A 340 -21.82 0.18 -3.53
N LYS A 341 -21.00 0.62 -4.49
CA LYS A 341 -19.72 1.31 -4.24
C LYS A 341 -19.93 2.63 -3.48
N THR A 342 -20.94 3.42 -3.84
CA THR A 342 -21.29 4.66 -3.11
C THR A 342 -21.68 4.38 -1.66
N LYS A 343 -22.53 3.35 -1.42
CA LYS A 343 -22.91 2.97 -0.06
C LYS A 343 -21.72 2.39 0.73
N LEU A 344 -20.83 1.65 0.10
CA LEU A 344 -19.60 1.15 0.70
C LEU A 344 -18.67 2.30 1.12
N ALA A 345 -18.50 3.33 0.29
CA ALA A 345 -17.72 4.51 0.64
C ALA A 345 -18.31 5.22 1.88
N LYS A 346 -19.64 5.40 1.91
CA LYS A 346 -20.35 5.95 3.08
C LYS A 346 -20.15 5.06 4.31
N ALA A 347 -20.24 3.74 4.18
CA ALA A 347 -20.04 2.81 5.28
C ALA A 347 -18.62 2.87 5.86
N LYS A 348 -17.59 2.99 5.02
CA LYS A 348 -16.20 3.22 5.47
C LYS A 348 -16.07 4.51 6.28
N GLN A 349 -16.67 5.61 5.82
CA GLN A 349 -16.69 6.87 6.58
C GLN A 349 -17.42 6.69 7.92
N THR A 350 -18.57 6.03 7.94
CA THR A 350 -19.34 5.74 9.16
C THR A 350 -18.54 4.89 10.16
N LEU A 351 -17.79 3.90 9.67
CA LEU A 351 -16.90 3.05 10.47
C LEU A 351 -15.83 3.88 11.19
N ASN A 352 -15.21 4.84 10.48
CA ASN A 352 -14.21 5.75 11.05
C ASN A 352 -14.77 6.66 12.16
N HIS A 353 -16.08 6.88 12.18
CA HIS A 353 -16.78 7.60 13.26
C HIS A 353 -17.32 6.64 14.34
N PHE A 354 -16.85 5.40 14.37
CA PHE A 354 -17.21 4.37 15.35
C PHE A 354 -18.71 4.02 15.43
N ARG A 355 -19.47 4.29 14.35
CA ARG A 355 -20.92 4.01 14.27
C ARG A 355 -21.19 2.63 13.66
N TYR A 356 -20.88 1.57 14.40
CA TYR A 356 -20.87 0.20 13.87
C TYR A 356 -22.24 -0.35 13.46
N ALA A 357 -23.32 -0.05 14.20
CA ALA A 357 -24.67 -0.51 13.86
C ALA A 357 -25.18 0.09 12.54
N ASP A 358 -24.83 1.35 12.27
CA ASP A 358 -25.14 2.03 11.01
C ASP A 358 -24.39 1.38 9.83
N VAL A 359 -23.13 0.96 10.04
CA VAL A 359 -22.36 0.22 9.03
C VAL A 359 -23.05 -1.09 8.65
N VAL A 360 -23.47 -1.87 9.65
CA VAL A 360 -24.21 -3.12 9.42
C VAL A 360 -25.48 -2.84 8.63
N SER A 361 -26.26 -1.84 9.03
CA SER A 361 -27.51 -1.48 8.36
C SER A 361 -27.31 -1.03 6.91
N LEU A 362 -26.22 -0.29 6.61
CA LEU A 362 -25.90 0.15 5.26
C LEU A 362 -25.50 -1.00 4.33
N LEU A 363 -24.79 -2.01 4.86
CA LEU A 363 -24.15 -3.05 4.07
C LEU A 363 -24.88 -4.40 4.05
N ALA A 364 -25.81 -4.65 4.97
CA ALA A 364 -26.53 -5.92 5.09
C ALA A 364 -27.21 -6.36 3.78
N SER A 365 -27.67 -5.42 2.96
CA SER A 365 -28.30 -5.69 1.66
C SER A 365 -27.33 -6.15 0.57
N PHE A 366 -26.02 -5.91 0.71
CA PHE A 366 -25.01 -6.24 -0.31
C PHE A 366 -24.24 -7.52 -0.03
N SER A 367 -24.40 -8.13 1.14
CA SER A 367 -23.74 -9.40 1.47
C SER A 367 -24.12 -10.54 0.52
N LYS A 368 -25.32 -10.44 -0.10
CA LYS A 368 -25.88 -11.47 -1.00
C LYS A 368 -25.79 -11.13 -2.49
N GLY A 369 -25.40 -9.91 -2.87
CA GLY A 369 -25.42 -9.46 -4.27
C GLY A 369 -25.89 -8.01 -4.45
N ILE A 370 -26.35 -7.72 -5.66
CA ILE A 370 -26.97 -6.45 -6.03
C ILE A 370 -28.39 -6.68 -6.53
N GLU A 371 -29.26 -5.71 -6.34
CA GLU A 371 -30.61 -5.75 -6.89
C GLU A 371 -30.64 -5.13 -8.28
N VAL A 372 -31.12 -5.90 -9.26
CA VAL A 372 -31.30 -5.49 -10.64
C VAL A 372 -32.73 -5.84 -11.05
N ARG A 373 -33.56 -4.81 -11.32
CA ARG A 373 -34.97 -4.97 -11.72
C ARG A 373 -35.80 -5.87 -10.78
N GLY A 374 -35.58 -5.75 -9.46
CA GLY A 374 -36.29 -6.54 -8.45
C GLY A 374 -35.77 -7.97 -8.26
N GLN A 375 -34.70 -8.36 -8.95
CA GLN A 375 -34.02 -9.64 -8.76
C GLN A 375 -32.63 -9.42 -8.14
N VAL A 376 -32.29 -10.21 -7.12
CA VAL A 376 -30.92 -10.24 -6.59
C VAL A 376 -30.03 -10.99 -7.56
N VAL A 377 -28.99 -10.32 -8.06
CA VAL A 377 -27.89 -10.89 -8.83
C VAL A 377 -26.70 -11.08 -7.87
N PRO A 378 -26.37 -12.33 -7.47
CA PRO A 378 -25.31 -12.58 -6.53
C PRO A 378 -23.94 -12.20 -7.09
N PHE A 379 -23.09 -11.67 -6.23
CA PHE A 379 -21.67 -11.55 -6.52
C PHE A 379 -21.02 -12.94 -6.55
N HIS A 380 -19.99 -13.09 -7.37
CA HIS A 380 -18.99 -14.10 -7.05
C HIS A 380 -18.35 -13.77 -5.69
N ARG A 381 -17.99 -14.78 -4.89
CA ARG A 381 -17.43 -14.56 -3.53
C ARG A 381 -16.20 -13.66 -3.53
N SER A 382 -15.42 -13.70 -4.61
CA SER A 382 -14.23 -12.87 -4.80
C SER A 382 -14.49 -11.58 -5.56
N HIS A 383 -15.74 -11.20 -5.85
CA HIS A 383 -16.02 -9.92 -6.49
C HIS A 383 -15.44 -8.77 -5.64
N GLY A 384 -14.83 -7.76 -6.25
CA GLY A 384 -14.13 -6.68 -5.53
C GLY A 384 -15.03 -5.97 -4.50
N VAL A 385 -16.28 -5.67 -4.88
CA VAL A 385 -17.29 -5.14 -3.95
C VAL A 385 -17.61 -6.12 -2.81
N ALA A 386 -17.72 -7.42 -3.07
CA ALA A 386 -18.03 -8.40 -2.04
C ALA A 386 -16.89 -8.54 -1.03
N ILE A 387 -15.63 -8.58 -1.50
CA ILE A 387 -14.42 -8.55 -0.66
C ILE A 387 -14.42 -7.31 0.25
N ALA A 388 -14.68 -6.14 -0.34
CA ALA A 388 -14.65 -4.89 0.41
C ALA A 388 -15.81 -4.75 1.40
N VAL A 389 -17.01 -5.23 1.06
CA VAL A 389 -18.17 -5.31 1.96
C VAL A 389 -17.88 -6.27 3.11
N ALA A 390 -17.38 -7.48 2.84
CA ALA A 390 -17.08 -8.48 3.86
C ALA A 390 -16.07 -7.96 4.88
N ARG A 391 -15.01 -7.26 4.42
CA ARG A 391 -14.01 -6.64 5.29
C ARG A 391 -14.65 -5.63 6.26
N VAL A 392 -15.28 -4.59 5.71
CA VAL A 392 -15.90 -3.49 6.49
C VAL A 392 -16.99 -4.01 7.43
N LEU A 393 -17.82 -4.93 6.94
CA LEU A 393 -18.90 -5.51 7.73
C LEU A 393 -18.36 -6.38 8.87
N SER A 394 -17.34 -7.21 8.61
CA SER A 394 -16.75 -8.07 9.65
C SER A 394 -16.14 -7.25 10.79
N ASP A 395 -15.49 -6.13 10.49
CA ASP A 395 -14.90 -5.26 11.50
C ASP A 395 -15.97 -4.62 12.38
N ALA A 396 -17.08 -4.16 11.77
CA ALA A 396 -18.22 -3.65 12.53
C ALA A 396 -18.86 -4.73 13.42
N GLN A 397 -19.03 -5.95 12.90
CA GLN A 397 -19.61 -7.07 13.66
C GLN A 397 -18.75 -7.46 14.86
N ILE A 398 -17.42 -7.53 14.70
CA ILE A 398 -16.49 -7.75 15.82
C ILE A 398 -16.64 -6.69 16.90
N LYS A 399 -16.77 -5.41 16.52
CA LYS A 399 -16.92 -4.31 17.48
C LYS A 399 -18.27 -4.31 18.20
N LEU A 400 -19.31 -4.87 17.59
CA LEU A 400 -20.63 -5.08 18.21
C LEU A 400 -20.70 -6.35 19.06
N GLY A 401 -19.64 -7.18 19.09
CA GLY A 401 -19.64 -8.46 19.81
C GLY A 401 -20.30 -9.62 19.05
N ASN A 402 -20.66 -9.42 17.79
CA ASN A 402 -21.28 -10.44 16.93
C ASN A 402 -20.19 -11.34 16.29
N VAL A 403 -19.50 -12.11 17.14
CA VAL A 403 -18.28 -12.85 16.75
C VAL A 403 -18.54 -13.93 15.69
N ILE A 404 -19.68 -14.63 15.74
CA ILE A 404 -20.03 -15.67 14.75
C ILE A 404 -20.23 -15.06 13.35
N GLU A 405 -20.94 -13.94 13.28
CA GLU A 405 -21.19 -13.27 12.00
C GLU A 405 -19.88 -12.76 11.38
N ALA A 406 -18.99 -12.21 12.22
CA ALA A 406 -17.66 -11.82 11.80
C ALA A 406 -16.81 -13.01 11.35
N TYR A 407 -16.90 -14.15 12.04
CA TYR A 407 -16.22 -15.39 11.65
C TYR A 407 -16.62 -15.81 10.22
N HIS A 408 -17.91 -15.86 9.90
CA HIS A 408 -18.38 -16.25 8.56
C HIS A 408 -17.87 -15.28 7.48
N LEU A 409 -17.95 -13.97 7.75
CA LEU A 409 -17.46 -12.94 6.82
C LEU A 409 -15.94 -13.03 6.61
N ARG A 410 -15.16 -13.28 7.67
CA ARG A 410 -13.70 -13.44 7.61
C ARG A 410 -13.29 -14.74 6.90
N LYS A 411 -14.03 -15.85 7.11
CA LYS A 411 -13.84 -17.11 6.37
C LYS A 411 -14.10 -16.90 4.87
N GLN A 412 -15.19 -16.20 4.53
CA GLN A 412 -15.52 -15.85 3.15
C GLN A 412 -14.42 -14.97 2.52
N LEU A 413 -13.97 -13.94 3.23
CA LEU A 413 -12.91 -13.04 2.78
C LEU A 413 -11.60 -13.80 2.53
N LEU A 414 -11.21 -14.69 3.44
CA LEU A 414 -10.01 -15.51 3.29
C LEU A 414 -10.09 -16.39 2.03
N ARG A 415 -11.16 -17.17 1.88
CA ARG A 415 -11.40 -18.01 0.69
C ARG A 415 -11.47 -17.21 -0.60
N ALA A 416 -11.99 -15.98 -0.53
CA ALA A 416 -12.05 -15.09 -1.67
C ALA A 416 -10.65 -14.63 -2.11
N LEU A 417 -9.80 -14.25 -1.16
CA LEU A 417 -8.43 -13.79 -1.40
C LEU A 417 -7.49 -14.93 -1.81
N GLU A 418 -7.63 -16.13 -1.24
CA GLU A 418 -6.87 -17.32 -1.66
C GLU A 418 -7.06 -17.65 -3.14
N LEU A 419 -8.24 -17.38 -3.69
CA LEU A 419 -8.54 -17.61 -5.11
C LEU A 419 -7.93 -16.55 -6.03
N VAL A 420 -7.90 -15.28 -5.59
CA VAL A 420 -7.57 -14.14 -6.48
C VAL A 420 -6.22 -13.49 -6.22
N SER A 421 -5.59 -13.78 -5.08
CA SER A 421 -4.28 -13.28 -4.72
C SER A 421 -3.20 -14.30 -5.07
N TRP A 422 -1.97 -13.81 -5.24
CA TRP A 422 -0.79 -14.66 -5.21
C TRP A 422 -0.57 -15.24 -3.81
N ARG A 423 0.10 -16.40 -3.73
CA ARG A 423 0.38 -17.12 -2.46
C ARG A 423 1.02 -16.21 -1.41
N ASN A 424 1.95 -15.34 -1.83
CA ASN A 424 2.65 -14.41 -0.95
C ASN A 424 2.12 -13.00 -1.20
N HIS A 425 1.17 -12.56 -0.37
CA HIS A 425 0.53 -11.26 -0.49
C HIS A 425 0.11 -10.75 0.89
N LEU A 426 0.56 -9.56 1.29
CA LEU A 426 0.34 -9.05 2.66
C LEU A 426 -1.17 -8.95 3.05
N PRO A 427 -2.09 -8.49 2.17
CA PRO A 427 -3.52 -8.57 2.43
C PRO A 427 -4.06 -9.98 2.69
N LEU A 428 -3.47 -11.03 2.08
CA LEU A 428 -3.82 -12.42 2.38
C LEU A 428 -3.30 -12.83 3.78
N ALA A 429 -2.09 -12.42 4.13
CA ALA A 429 -1.53 -12.63 5.47
C ALA A 429 -2.42 -12.01 6.55
N LEU A 430 -2.85 -10.76 6.35
CA LEU A 430 -3.75 -10.06 7.28
C LEU A 430 -5.13 -10.73 7.36
N ALA A 431 -5.66 -11.26 6.26
CA ALA A 431 -6.92 -12.02 6.28
C ALA A 431 -6.81 -13.31 7.11
N HIS A 432 -5.68 -14.03 7.03
CA HIS A 432 -5.39 -15.17 7.90
C HIS A 432 -5.33 -14.75 9.37
N PHE A 433 -4.65 -13.64 9.68
CA PHE A 433 -4.56 -13.12 11.05
C PHE A 433 -5.94 -12.75 11.60
N ASP A 434 -6.74 -11.99 10.84
CA ASP A 434 -8.09 -11.59 11.25
C ASP A 434 -9.02 -12.79 11.44
N TYR A 435 -8.94 -13.79 10.56
CA TYR A 435 -9.70 -15.01 10.70
C TYR A 435 -9.32 -15.78 11.97
N ALA A 436 -8.02 -15.93 12.24
CA ALA A 436 -7.52 -16.56 13.46
C ALA A 436 -7.94 -15.80 14.73
N GLU A 437 -7.93 -14.47 14.73
CA GLU A 437 -8.39 -13.68 15.87
C GLU A 437 -9.89 -13.84 16.14
N ALA A 438 -10.72 -14.03 15.12
CA ALA A 438 -12.14 -14.33 15.31
C ALA A 438 -12.33 -15.71 15.97
N LEU A 439 -11.59 -16.72 15.52
CA LEU A 439 -11.55 -18.06 16.11
C LEU A 439 -11.07 -18.02 17.58
N ARG A 440 -9.97 -17.32 17.83
CA ARG A 440 -9.39 -17.16 19.17
C ARG A 440 -10.38 -16.55 20.16
N ARG A 441 -11.14 -15.53 19.75
CA ARG A 441 -12.18 -14.92 20.60
C ARG A 441 -13.27 -15.92 21.00
N MET A 442 -13.68 -16.82 20.10
CA MET A 442 -14.63 -17.88 20.43
C MET A 442 -14.04 -18.93 21.38
N LEU A 443 -12.75 -19.23 21.25
CA LEU A 443 -12.05 -20.18 22.11
C LEU A 443 -11.83 -19.65 23.53
N LEU A 444 -11.46 -18.37 23.68
CA LEU A 444 -11.16 -17.74 24.98
C LEU A 444 -12.37 -17.62 25.90
N HIS A 445 -13.58 -17.59 25.35
CA HIS A 445 -14.80 -17.38 26.12
C HIS A 445 -15.67 -18.64 26.10
N PRO A 446 -15.76 -19.39 27.21
CA PRO A 446 -16.53 -20.65 27.28
C PRO A 446 -18.00 -20.51 26.85
N THR A 447 -18.57 -19.32 27.07
CA THR A 447 -19.96 -18.97 26.80
C THR A 447 -20.19 -18.35 25.42
N THR A 448 -19.14 -18.04 24.66
CA THR A 448 -19.32 -17.53 23.29
C THR A 448 -19.82 -18.67 22.42
N PRO A 449 -20.97 -18.49 21.73
CA PRO A 449 -21.49 -19.53 20.87
C PRO A 449 -20.52 -19.80 19.72
N ILE A 450 -20.41 -21.07 19.34
CA ILE A 450 -19.60 -21.55 18.23
C ILE A 450 -20.52 -21.95 17.06
N PRO A 451 -20.02 -21.95 15.81
CA PRO A 451 -20.81 -22.44 14.67
C PRO A 451 -21.31 -23.87 14.91
N GLU A 452 -22.56 -24.15 14.56
CA GLU A 452 -23.27 -25.41 14.90
C GLU A 452 -22.57 -26.69 14.41
N ASN A 453 -21.73 -26.57 13.37
CA ASN A 453 -21.04 -27.70 12.71
C ASN A 453 -19.56 -27.84 13.11
N LEU A 454 -19.10 -27.11 14.12
CA LEU A 454 -17.70 -27.15 14.55
C LEU A 454 -17.59 -27.45 16.04
N ASP A 455 -16.60 -28.26 16.41
CA ASP A 455 -16.20 -28.41 17.80
C ASP A 455 -15.02 -27.48 18.17
N ARG A 456 -14.70 -27.42 19.48
CA ARG A 456 -13.62 -26.55 19.98
C ARG A 456 -12.23 -26.99 19.51
N GLU A 457 -12.03 -28.27 19.25
CA GLU A 457 -10.75 -28.79 18.74
C GLU A 457 -10.57 -28.37 17.27
N GLU A 458 -11.59 -28.52 16.44
CA GLU A 458 -11.60 -28.06 15.04
C GLU A 458 -11.34 -26.56 14.94
N LEU A 459 -11.99 -25.74 15.78
CA LEU A 459 -11.73 -24.30 15.84
C LEU A 459 -10.27 -23.99 16.22
N TYR A 460 -9.71 -24.74 17.15
CA TYR A 460 -8.31 -24.57 17.57
C TYR A 460 -7.35 -24.93 16.43
N GLN A 461 -7.60 -26.02 15.72
CA GLN A 461 -6.79 -26.41 14.56
C GLN A 461 -6.89 -25.39 13.41
N GLU A 462 -8.10 -24.92 13.07
CA GLU A 462 -8.28 -23.85 12.06
C GLU A 462 -7.54 -22.56 12.47
N MET A 463 -7.57 -22.20 13.76
CA MET A 463 -6.90 -21.01 14.29
C MET A 463 -5.38 -21.13 14.12
N ARG A 464 -4.81 -22.26 14.54
CA ARG A 464 -3.36 -22.49 14.43
C ARG A 464 -2.88 -22.54 12.99
N ALA A 465 -3.62 -23.21 12.10
CA ALA A 465 -3.29 -23.24 10.68
C ALA A 465 -3.27 -21.82 10.09
N SER A 466 -4.21 -20.97 10.49
CA SER A 466 -4.31 -19.59 10.02
C SER A 466 -3.18 -18.70 10.58
N TYR A 467 -2.82 -18.82 11.86
CA TYR A 467 -1.63 -18.12 12.38
C TYR A 467 -0.33 -18.58 11.73
N GLN A 468 -0.20 -19.88 11.40
CA GLN A 468 0.96 -20.40 10.68
C GLN A 468 1.05 -19.77 9.28
N ALA A 469 -0.04 -19.76 8.52
CA ALA A 469 -0.09 -19.13 7.20
C ALA A 469 0.21 -17.62 7.26
N PHE A 470 -0.30 -16.90 8.27
CA PHE A 470 0.06 -15.50 8.51
C PHE A 470 1.58 -15.33 8.70
N SER A 471 2.20 -16.19 9.50
CA SER A 471 3.65 -16.16 9.77
C SER A 471 4.48 -16.47 8.52
N ASP A 472 4.08 -17.49 7.76
CA ASP A 472 4.81 -17.92 6.56
C ASP A 472 4.79 -16.83 5.49
N ILE A 473 3.63 -16.22 5.23
CA ILE A 473 3.52 -15.13 4.25
C ILE A 473 4.31 -13.91 4.72
N CYS A 474 4.23 -13.54 6.00
CA CYS A 474 5.02 -12.44 6.57
C CYS A 474 6.53 -12.68 6.45
N ALA A 475 7.00 -13.92 6.59
CA ALA A 475 8.42 -14.25 6.47
C ALA A 475 8.97 -14.05 5.03
N VAL A 476 8.11 -14.22 4.03
CA VAL A 476 8.43 -13.92 2.62
C VAL A 476 8.38 -12.42 2.37
N CYS A 477 7.23 -11.79 2.68
CA CYS A 477 6.94 -10.41 2.31
C CYS A 477 7.75 -9.37 3.09
N LEU A 478 8.15 -9.66 4.33
CA LEU A 478 8.70 -8.66 5.26
C LEU A 478 10.13 -9.00 5.71
N GLY A 479 10.98 -7.97 5.72
CA GLY A 479 12.32 -8.01 6.29
C GLY A 479 12.35 -8.34 7.79
N LYS A 480 13.53 -8.65 8.32
CA LYS A 480 13.79 -8.59 9.77
C LYS A 480 14.48 -7.26 10.05
N PRO A 481 14.09 -6.46 11.07
CA PRO A 481 13.11 -6.69 12.15
C PRO A 481 11.74 -5.97 11.97
N HIS A 482 10.85 -6.47 11.12
CA HIS A 482 9.53 -5.84 10.93
C HIS A 482 8.52 -6.12 12.08
N PRO A 483 7.77 -5.12 12.60
CA PRO A 483 6.79 -5.30 13.68
C PRO A 483 5.73 -6.37 13.43
N LEU A 484 5.08 -6.35 12.26
CA LEU A 484 4.12 -7.41 11.86
C LEU A 484 4.71 -8.82 11.88
N ARG A 485 6.03 -8.98 11.66
CA ARG A 485 6.69 -10.29 11.75
C ARG A 485 6.86 -10.72 13.21
N HIS A 486 7.16 -9.80 14.12
CA HIS A 486 7.13 -10.07 15.57
C HIS A 486 5.74 -10.48 16.03
N ARG A 487 4.70 -9.78 15.57
CA ARG A 487 3.30 -10.12 15.84
C ARG A 487 2.93 -11.51 15.33
N ALA A 488 3.38 -11.88 14.14
CA ALA A 488 3.16 -13.22 13.59
C ALA A 488 3.82 -14.32 14.44
N LEU A 489 5.07 -14.11 14.87
CA LEU A 489 5.76 -15.04 15.77
C LEU A 489 5.11 -15.12 17.15
N ALA A 490 4.57 -14.01 17.67
CA ALA A 490 3.83 -14.00 18.93
C ALA A 490 2.50 -14.76 18.81
N ALA A 491 1.81 -14.64 17.67
CA ALA A 491 0.56 -15.34 17.40
C ALA A 491 0.73 -16.87 17.42
N LEU A 492 1.89 -17.39 16.98
CA LEU A 492 2.19 -18.83 17.02
C LEU A 492 2.37 -19.43 18.43
N LYS A 493 2.48 -18.58 19.46
CA LYS A 493 2.60 -19.04 20.86
C LYS A 493 1.26 -19.43 21.48
N PHE A 494 0.15 -19.08 20.82
CA PHE A 494 -1.21 -19.50 21.19
C PHE A 494 -1.54 -20.89 20.60
#